data_AF-A0A7C6S2A9-F1
#
_entry.id   AF-A0A7C6S2A9-F1
#
_cell.length_a   1.000
_cell.length_b   1.000
_cell.length_c   1.000
_cell.angle_alpha   90.00
_cell.angle_beta   90.00
_cell.angle_gamma   90.00
#
_symmetry.space_group_name_H-M   'P 1'
#
loop_
_entity.id
_entity.type
_entity.pdbx_description
1 polymer ?
#
loop_
_entity_poly.entity_id
_entity_poly.type
_entity_poly.pdbx_seq_one_letter_code
_entity_poly.pdbx_strand_id
1 'polypeptide(L)'
;KKIEPLDNSKLKGTIDVRIAVGIGTKSYTGQRISESNGSAFIYAGEKFDMLKKENVTMGVKSEWPNFDNDINLYLKLAGTFMDKWSVSSAQLIEIVLNNPSITQHEIGRMLGIKQSAVSGRWNRANVDELLAVEKMYRNKINTLLQ
;
A
#
# COMPACT_ATOMS: atom_id res chain seq x y z
N LYS A 1 10.44 -11.17 -6.39
CA LYS A 1 10.18 -12.42 -7.15
C LYS A 1 8.86 -12.21 -7.89
N LYS A 2 8.84 -12.26 -9.23
CA LYS A 2 7.61 -12.05 -10.01
C LYS A 2 6.73 -13.30 -9.84
N ILE A 3 5.52 -13.14 -9.33
CA ILE A 3 4.61 -14.26 -9.08
C ILE A 3 3.77 -14.45 -10.36
N GLU A 4 3.88 -15.63 -10.98
CA GLU A 4 3.05 -15.97 -12.13
C GLU A 4 1.65 -16.40 -11.64
N PRO A 5 0.56 -15.92 -12.25
CA PRO A 5 -0.79 -16.33 -11.89
C PRO A 5 -1.02 -17.82 -12.23
N LEU A 6 -1.72 -18.54 -11.35
CA LEU A 6 -2.03 -19.98 -11.48
C LEU A 6 -2.94 -20.32 -12.67
N ASP A 7 -3.60 -19.33 -13.28
CA ASP A 7 -4.56 -19.51 -14.36
C ASP A 7 -4.73 -18.20 -15.12
N ASN A 8 -4.65 -18.23 -16.46
CA ASN A 8 -4.84 -17.05 -17.32
C ASN A 8 -6.26 -16.46 -17.22
N SER A 9 -7.21 -17.18 -16.62
CA SER A 9 -8.57 -16.73 -16.34
C SER A 9 -8.78 -16.14 -14.93
N LYS A 10 -7.82 -16.29 -14.01
CA LYS A 10 -7.98 -15.85 -12.61
C LYS A 10 -7.43 -14.45 -12.37
N LEU A 11 -8.37 -13.54 -12.08
CA LEU A 11 -8.19 -12.13 -11.72
C LEU A 11 -7.56 -11.89 -10.32
N LYS A 12 -7.13 -12.93 -9.59
CA LYS A 12 -6.60 -12.84 -8.23
C LYS A 12 -5.22 -13.48 -8.11
N GLY A 13 -4.32 -12.79 -7.41
CA GLY A 13 -3.01 -13.30 -7.03
C GLY A 13 -3.12 -14.56 -6.16
N THR A 14 -2.07 -15.37 -6.16
CA THR A 14 -2.00 -16.65 -5.44
C THR A 14 -1.58 -16.51 -3.99
N ILE A 15 -1.30 -15.27 -3.56
CA ILE A 15 -0.78 -14.94 -2.24
C ILE A 15 -1.73 -13.94 -1.59
N ASP A 16 -2.18 -14.27 -0.39
CA ASP A 16 -2.84 -13.34 0.52
C ASP A 16 -1.76 -12.68 1.40
N VAL A 17 -1.72 -11.35 1.40
CA VAL A 17 -0.67 -10.57 2.06
C VAL A 17 -1.30 -9.67 3.10
N ARG A 18 -0.70 -9.65 4.30
CA ARG A 18 -1.02 -8.68 5.36
C ARG A 18 0.20 -7.84 5.68
N ILE A 19 0.02 -6.52 5.80
CA ILE A 19 1.09 -5.56 6.01
C ILE A 19 0.79 -4.71 7.24
N ALA A 20 1.63 -4.80 8.26
CA ALA A 20 1.61 -3.89 9.39
C ALA A 20 2.87 -3.03 9.37
N VAL A 21 2.71 -1.72 9.57
CA VAL A 21 3.81 -0.77 9.61
C VAL A 21 3.84 -0.11 10.98
N GLY A 22 4.95 -0.27 11.70
CA GLY A 22 5.21 0.45 12.94
C GLY A 22 6.09 1.66 12.68
N ILE A 23 5.69 2.82 13.18
CA ILE A 23 6.45 4.08 13.09
C ILE A 23 6.88 4.48 14.50
N GLY A 24 8.18 4.60 14.72
CA GLY A 24 8.74 4.93 16.03
C GLY A 24 10.25 4.89 16.02
N THR A 25 10.84 4.78 17.19
CA THR A 25 12.29 4.77 17.36
C THR A 25 12.86 3.35 17.22
N LYS A 26 14.12 3.29 16.81
CA LYS A 26 14.96 2.09 16.87
C LYS A 26 15.97 2.30 17.99
N SER A 27 15.85 1.54 19.07
CA SER A 27 16.73 1.65 20.25
C SER A 27 17.95 0.75 20.16
N TYR A 28 17.87 -0.36 19.42
CA TYR A 28 18.99 -1.29 19.23
C TYR A 28 18.99 -1.88 17.83
N THR A 29 20.19 -2.05 17.26
CA THR A 29 20.40 -2.70 15.96
C THR A 29 21.15 -4.00 16.18
N GLY A 30 20.43 -5.12 16.09
CA GLY A 30 21.04 -6.45 16.02
C GLY A 30 21.51 -6.80 14.60
N GLN A 31 22.14 -7.97 14.44
CA GLN A 31 22.53 -8.47 13.11
C GLN A 31 21.29 -8.90 12.31
N ARG A 32 20.24 -9.39 12.98
CA ARG A 32 18.95 -9.72 12.38
C ARG A 32 17.87 -8.72 12.79
N ILE A 33 16.84 -8.56 11.95
CA ILE A 33 15.67 -7.72 12.26
C ILE A 33 14.98 -8.19 13.55
N SER A 34 14.90 -9.51 13.76
CA SER A 34 14.33 -10.12 14.97
C SER A 34 15.09 -9.81 16.26
N GLU A 35 16.33 -9.33 16.15
CA GLU A 35 17.18 -8.95 17.28
C GLU A 35 17.22 -7.43 17.48
N SER A 36 16.68 -6.65 16.54
CA SER A 36 16.57 -5.20 16.67
C SER A 36 15.41 -4.85 17.59
N ASN A 37 15.56 -3.76 18.33
CA ASN A 37 14.56 -3.32 19.31
C ASN A 37 14.22 -1.84 19.13
N GLY A 38 13.08 -1.43 19.66
CA GLY A 38 12.54 -0.08 19.57
C GLY A 38 11.03 -0.07 19.36
N SER A 39 10.40 1.08 19.61
CA SER A 39 8.95 1.21 19.52
C SER A 39 8.42 0.92 18.12
N ALA A 40 9.20 1.19 17.07
CA ALA A 40 8.82 0.84 15.69
C ALA A 40 8.53 -0.66 15.52
N PHE A 41 9.35 -1.55 16.10
CA PHE A 41 9.16 -3.00 15.99
C PHE A 41 8.00 -3.49 16.85
N ILE A 42 7.85 -2.92 18.06
CA ILE A 42 6.74 -3.24 18.96
C ILE A 42 5.41 -2.87 18.31
N TYR A 43 5.29 -1.64 17.79
CA TYR A 43 4.08 -1.17 17.13
C TYR A 43 3.74 -1.98 15.88
N ALA A 44 4.74 -2.36 15.08
CA ALA A 44 4.52 -3.22 13.91
C ALA A 44 3.94 -4.58 14.31
N GLY A 45 4.51 -5.22 15.34
CA GLY A 45 4.02 -6.51 15.86
C GLY A 45 2.60 -6.41 16.42
N GLU A 46 2.35 -5.45 17.31
CA GLU A 46 1.03 -5.21 17.88
C GLU A 46 -0.02 -4.93 16.82
N LYS A 47 0.31 -4.13 15.79
CA LYS A 47 -0.62 -3.85 14.70
C LYS A 47 -0.88 -5.09 13.86
N PHE A 48 0.15 -5.89 13.58
CA PHE A 48 0.01 -7.14 12.81
C PHE A 48 -0.98 -8.11 13.45
N ASP A 49 -0.89 -8.29 14.77
CA ASP A 49 -1.81 -9.13 15.54
C ASP A 49 -3.27 -8.63 15.47
N MET A 50 -3.45 -7.32 15.33
CA MET A 50 -4.77 -6.67 15.24
C MET A 50 -5.40 -6.75 13.84
N LEU A 51 -4.61 -6.84 12.76
CA LEU A 51 -5.12 -6.85 11.38
C LEU A 51 -6.22 -7.89 11.16
N LYS A 52 -6.02 -9.11 11.69
CA LYS A 52 -7.01 -10.20 11.57
C LYS A 52 -8.31 -9.89 12.34
N LYS A 53 -8.21 -9.28 13.52
CA LYS A 53 -9.37 -8.90 14.36
C LYS A 53 -10.15 -7.76 13.74
N GLU A 54 -9.46 -6.81 13.12
CA GLU A 54 -10.04 -5.64 12.44
C GLU A 54 -10.54 -5.96 11.03
N ASN A 55 -10.26 -7.17 10.52
CA ASN A 55 -10.57 -7.63 9.16
C ASN A 55 -10.04 -6.67 8.08
N VAL A 56 -8.77 -6.27 8.20
CA VAL A 56 -8.07 -5.42 7.23
C VAL A 56 -6.76 -6.07 6.78
N THR A 57 -6.33 -5.77 5.57
CA THR A 57 -5.08 -6.31 4.98
C THR A 57 -3.87 -5.43 5.27
N MET A 58 -4.08 -4.16 5.64
CA MET A 58 -3.00 -3.22 5.94
C MET A 58 -3.34 -2.32 7.13
N GLY A 59 -2.32 -1.94 7.90
CA GLY A 59 -2.47 -0.90 8.91
C GLY A 59 -1.16 -0.34 9.43
N VAL A 60 -1.26 0.80 10.10
CA VAL A 60 -0.15 1.53 10.73
C VAL A 60 -0.37 1.63 12.23
N LYS A 61 0.72 1.65 12.99
CA LYS A 61 0.72 2.04 14.41
C LYS A 61 1.95 2.89 14.74
N SER A 62 1.76 3.90 15.57
CA SER A 62 2.79 4.85 15.95
C SER A 62 2.59 5.37 17.38
N GLU A 63 3.44 6.32 17.79
CA GLU A 63 3.28 7.05 19.05
C GLU A 63 2.21 8.15 18.98
N TRP A 64 1.60 8.39 17.81
CA TRP A 64 0.59 9.43 17.58
C TRP A 64 -0.80 8.82 17.32
N PRO A 65 -1.65 8.62 18.34
CA PRO A 65 -2.93 7.91 18.17
C PRO A 65 -3.89 8.58 17.18
N ASN A 66 -3.88 9.92 17.10
CA ASN A 66 -4.72 10.66 16.15
C ASN A 66 -4.31 10.38 14.69
N PHE A 67 -3.00 10.31 14.43
CA PHE A 67 -2.47 9.94 13.13
C PHE A 67 -2.84 8.50 12.78
N ASP A 68 -2.67 7.58 13.73
CA ASP A 68 -3.02 6.18 13.54
C ASP A 68 -4.49 6.02 13.18
N ASN A 69 -5.40 6.69 13.91
CA ASN A 69 -6.83 6.63 13.65
C ASN A 69 -7.18 7.11 12.24
N ASP A 70 -6.68 8.27 11.84
CA ASP A 70 -6.96 8.85 10.52
C ASP A 70 -6.42 7.97 9.39
N ILE A 71 -5.14 7.57 9.48
CA ILE A 71 -4.49 6.80 8.43
C ILE A 71 -5.08 5.40 8.33
N ASN A 72 -5.37 4.73 9.44
CA ASN A 72 -6.00 3.41 9.38
C ASN A 72 -7.42 3.47 8.79
N LEU A 73 -8.17 4.56 9.01
CA LEU A 73 -9.46 4.76 8.34
C LEU A 73 -9.28 4.89 6.82
N TYR A 74 -8.31 5.68 6.36
CA TYR A 74 -8.03 5.85 4.94
C TYR A 74 -7.56 4.53 4.29
N LEU A 75 -6.68 3.79 4.95
CA LEU A 75 -6.21 2.48 4.48
C LEU A 75 -7.35 1.46 4.43
N LYS A 76 -8.26 1.46 5.40
CA LYS A 76 -9.44 0.61 5.40
C LYS A 76 -10.36 0.91 4.22
N LEU A 77 -10.58 2.20 3.92
CA LEU A 77 -11.36 2.62 2.76
C LEU A 77 -10.66 2.24 1.44
N ALA A 78 -9.35 2.50 1.33
CA ALA A 78 -8.57 2.12 0.17
C ALA A 78 -8.58 0.60 -0.06
N GLY A 79 -8.52 -0.19 1.00
CA GLY A 79 -8.60 -1.66 0.96
C GLY A 79 -9.83 -2.19 0.22
N THR A 80 -10.96 -1.46 0.26
CA THR A 80 -12.21 -1.87 -0.39
C THR A 80 -12.11 -2.06 -1.91
N PHE A 81 -11.16 -1.37 -2.54
CA PHE A 81 -10.81 -1.51 -3.96
C PHE A 81 -9.44 -2.16 -4.18
N MET A 82 -8.44 -1.91 -3.31
CA MET A 82 -7.10 -2.52 -3.43
C MET A 82 -7.15 -4.04 -3.35
N ASP A 83 -7.93 -4.59 -2.42
CA ASP A 83 -8.05 -6.05 -2.21
C ASP A 83 -8.72 -6.77 -3.40
N LYS A 84 -9.28 -6.02 -4.36
CA LYS A 84 -9.99 -6.51 -5.55
C LYS A 84 -9.24 -6.23 -6.85
N TRP A 85 -8.04 -5.64 -6.79
CA TRP A 85 -7.29 -5.34 -7.99
C TRP A 85 -6.93 -6.60 -8.78
N SER A 86 -7.18 -6.53 -10.08
CA SER A 86 -6.57 -7.47 -11.02
C SER A 86 -5.05 -7.29 -11.07
N VAL A 87 -4.33 -8.31 -11.53
CA VAL A 87 -2.88 -8.20 -11.82
C VAL A 87 -2.59 -6.99 -12.73
N SER A 88 -3.45 -6.74 -13.73
CA SER A 88 -3.28 -5.61 -14.65
C SER A 88 -3.48 -4.23 -14.01
N SER A 89 -4.34 -4.16 -12.97
CA SER A 89 -4.55 -2.95 -12.18
C SER A 89 -3.38 -2.73 -11.22
N ALA A 90 -2.92 -3.78 -10.54
CA ALA A 90 -1.77 -3.71 -9.65
C ALA A 90 -0.50 -3.30 -10.40
N GLN A 91 -0.28 -3.84 -11.60
CA GLN A 91 0.83 -3.43 -12.47
C GLN A 91 0.75 -1.95 -12.87
N LEU A 92 -0.45 -1.44 -13.19
CA LEU A 92 -0.64 -0.02 -13.47
C LEU A 92 -0.26 0.83 -12.25
N ILE A 93 -0.72 0.46 -11.06
CA ILE A 93 -0.43 1.18 -9.81
C ILE A 93 1.06 1.20 -9.51
N GLU A 94 1.76 0.07 -9.67
CA GLU A 94 3.22 0.00 -9.52
C GLU A 94 3.94 1.01 -10.42
N ILE A 95 3.52 1.13 -11.68
CA ILE A 95 4.08 2.09 -12.63
C ILE A 95 3.84 3.53 -12.17
N VAL A 96 2.61 3.85 -11.76
CA VAL A 96 2.22 5.19 -11.32
C VAL A 96 2.97 5.61 -10.06
N LEU A 97 3.07 4.73 -9.06
CA LEU A 97 3.77 5.03 -7.80
C LEU A 97 5.28 5.21 -7.99
N ASN A 98 5.89 4.47 -8.93
CA ASN A 98 7.31 4.62 -9.24
C ASN A 98 7.61 5.81 -10.17
N ASN A 99 6.62 6.35 -10.87
CA ASN A 99 6.79 7.43 -11.84
C ASN A 99 5.68 8.49 -11.68
N PRO A 100 5.74 9.36 -10.65
CA PRO A 100 4.62 10.26 -10.31
C PRO A 100 4.19 11.23 -11.42
N SER A 101 5.07 11.52 -12.39
CA SER A 101 4.80 12.43 -13.51
C SER A 101 4.45 11.72 -14.83
N ILE A 102 4.32 10.39 -14.84
CA ILE A 102 4.08 9.63 -16.07
C ILE A 102 2.68 9.88 -16.61
N THR A 103 2.57 10.06 -17.93
CA THR A 103 1.28 10.24 -18.60
C THR A 103 0.65 8.90 -18.95
N GLN A 104 -0.68 8.87 -19.06
CA GLN A 104 -1.39 7.66 -19.51
C GLN A 104 -0.98 7.22 -20.93
N HIS A 105 -0.54 8.15 -21.77
CA HIS A 105 -0.01 7.82 -23.10
C HIS A 105 1.33 7.07 -23.01
N GLU A 106 2.24 7.52 -22.14
CA GLU A 106 3.51 6.84 -21.87
C GLU A 106 3.32 5.47 -21.24
N ILE A 107 2.40 5.35 -20.27
CA ILE A 107 2.01 4.05 -19.71
C ILE A 107 1.50 3.13 -20.82
N GLY A 108 0.67 3.64 -21.73
CA GLY A 108 0.15 2.89 -22.87
C GLY A 108 1.27 2.34 -23.75
N ARG A 109 2.26 3.18 -24.09
CA ARG A 109 3.46 2.75 -24.84
C ARG A 109 4.25 1.68 -24.10
N MET A 110 4.46 1.84 -22.79
CA MET A 110 5.23 0.89 -21.98
C MET A 110 4.54 -0.48 -21.83
N LEU A 111 3.21 -0.47 -21.75
CA LEU A 111 2.40 -1.69 -21.62
C LEU A 111 1.96 -2.27 -22.97
N GLY A 112 2.26 -1.62 -24.10
CA GLY A 112 1.81 -2.05 -25.43
C GLY A 112 0.29 -1.97 -25.62
N ILE A 113 -0.39 -1.05 -24.93
CA ILE A 113 -1.86 -0.87 -24.99
C ILE A 113 -2.25 0.56 -25.35
N LYS A 114 -3.48 0.74 -25.85
CA LYS A 114 -4.01 2.07 -26.15
C LYS A 114 -4.18 2.90 -24.86
N GLN A 115 -3.99 4.22 -24.95
CA GLN A 115 -4.21 5.13 -23.82
C GLN A 115 -5.64 5.02 -23.25
N SER A 116 -6.66 4.81 -24.08
CA SER A 116 -8.04 4.59 -23.61
C SER A 116 -8.17 3.33 -22.75
N ALA A 117 -7.39 2.28 -23.04
CA ALA A 117 -7.34 1.07 -22.20
C ALA A 117 -6.63 1.35 -20.86
N VAL A 118 -5.62 2.22 -20.84
CA VAL A 118 -4.99 2.70 -19.60
C VAL A 118 -5.99 3.49 -18.77
N SER A 119 -6.71 4.45 -19.37
CA SER A 119 -7.75 5.23 -18.71
C SER A 119 -8.83 4.33 -18.08
N GLY A 120 -9.28 3.31 -18.80
CA GLY A 120 -10.24 2.33 -18.24
C GLY A 120 -9.67 1.49 -17.09
N ARG A 121 -8.35 1.22 -17.07
CA ARG A 121 -7.71 0.57 -15.90
C ARG A 121 -7.53 1.55 -14.74
N TRP A 122 -7.23 2.82 -15.04
CA TRP A 122 -7.07 3.89 -14.06
C TRP A 122 -8.31 4.06 -13.19
N ASN A 123 -9.48 4.20 -13.83
CA ASN A 123 -10.75 4.35 -13.12
C ASN A 123 -11.12 3.10 -12.31
N ARG A 124 -10.91 1.90 -12.87
CA ARG A 124 -11.19 0.63 -12.15
C ARG A 124 -10.26 0.37 -10.97
N ALA A 125 -9.05 0.92 -11.01
CA ALA A 125 -8.09 0.78 -9.93
C ALA A 125 -8.22 1.86 -8.85
N ASN A 126 -9.07 2.88 -9.06
CA ASN A 126 -9.22 4.02 -8.16
C ASN A 126 -7.87 4.71 -7.87
N VAL A 127 -7.12 4.96 -8.95
CA VAL A 127 -5.77 5.54 -8.86
C VAL A 127 -5.81 6.91 -8.19
N ASP A 128 -6.77 7.76 -8.56
CA ASP A 128 -6.84 9.14 -8.04
C ASP A 128 -7.16 9.14 -6.55
N GLU A 129 -8.07 8.27 -6.08
CA GLU A 129 -8.36 8.12 -4.66
C GLU A 129 -7.15 7.60 -3.89
N LEU A 130 -6.41 6.63 -4.45
CA LEU A 130 -5.18 6.12 -3.83
C LEU A 130 -4.13 7.22 -3.69
N LEU A 131 -3.91 8.02 -4.75
CA LEU A 131 -2.95 9.12 -4.73
C LEU A 131 -3.37 10.22 -3.74
N ALA A 132 -4.67 10.45 -3.56
CA ALA A 132 -5.16 11.36 -2.53
C ALA A 132 -4.87 10.85 -1.11
N VAL A 133 -5.05 9.54 -0.85
CA VAL A 133 -4.69 8.91 0.43
C VAL A 133 -3.19 9.02 0.69
N GLU A 134 -2.36 8.73 -0.32
CA GLU A 134 -0.89 8.82 -0.24
C GLU A 134 -0.43 10.25 0.08
N LYS A 135 -1.00 11.25 -0.61
CA LYS A 135 -0.73 12.66 -0.37
C LYS A 135 -1.11 13.07 1.05
N MET A 136 -2.28 12.63 1.54
CA MET A 136 -2.72 12.92 2.91
C MET A 136 -1.82 12.28 3.96
N TYR A 137 -1.35 11.06 3.71
CA TYR A 137 -0.36 10.42 4.56
C TYR A 137 0.92 11.26 4.66
N ARG A 138 1.50 11.67 3.51
CA ARG A 138 2.71 12.53 3.48
C ARG A 138 2.51 13.84 4.23
N ASN A 139 1.39 14.52 4.00
CA ASN A 139 1.10 15.78 4.68
C ASN A 139 1.07 15.59 6.20
N LYS A 140 0.33 14.59 6.69
CA LYS A 140 0.19 14.36 8.13
C LYS A 140 1.49 13.93 8.78
N ILE A 141 2.24 13.00 8.17
CA ILE A 141 3.49 12.52 8.78
C ILE A 141 4.57 13.61 8.79
N ASN A 142 4.64 14.45 7.75
CA ASN A 142 5.59 15.55 7.71
C ASN A 142 5.30 16.62 8.78
N THR A 143 4.04 16.83 9.18
CA THR A 143 3.70 17.73 10.30
C THR A 143 4.18 17.17 11.65
N LEU A 144 4.29 15.86 11.79
CA LEU A 144 4.70 15.20 13.04
C LEU A 144 6.21 15.04 13.17
N LEU A 145 6.93 15.03 12.04
CA LEU A 145 8.38 14.91 11.97
C LEU A 145 9.12 16.26 11.93
N GLN A 146 8.39 17.38 11.97
CA GLN A 146 8.93 18.72 12.14
C GLN A 146 9.27 18.98 13.61
#